data_AF-A0A7L3WLS3-F1
#
_entry.id   AF-A0A7L3WLS3-F1
#
_cell.length_a   1.000
_cell.length_b   1.000
_cell.length_c   1.000
_cell.angle_alpha   90.00
_cell.angle_beta   90.00
_cell.angle_gamma   90.00
#
_symmetry.space_group_name_H-M   'P 1'
#
loop_
_entity.id
_entity.type
_entity.pdbx_description
1 polymer ?
#
loop_
_entity_poly.entity_id
_entity_poly.type
_entity_poly.pdbx_seq_one_letter_code
_entity_poly.pdbx_strand_id
1 'polypeptide(L)'
;LCLFFSVGPKGRVLSYEIRKDHHNLAKKNYRQWRAAWEKGHTEEWPNNVDFILKDISTAAEDMKSVTLDAIVLDMLNPQSALPVVYPSLKQGGVCAVYLANITQVIDLLDRIRTYKLPFMCEKIIEVTYRNWLVLPAKMKHCKSSPMVETEENHEEPPQKEYGDIHIQDQVVLQESECDESHSDDDEKANCSVPYIARPSYWQEGHS
;
A
#
# COMPACT_ATOMS: atom_id res chain seq x y z
N LEU A 1 -4.70 -10.61 4.47
CA LEU A 1 -5.83 -11.10 3.64
C LEU A 1 -5.41 -12.10 2.56
N CYS A 2 -4.34 -11.86 1.80
CA CYS A 2 -4.01 -12.64 0.59
C CYS A 2 -3.86 -14.18 0.77
N LEU A 3 -3.12 -14.64 1.79
CA LEU A 3 -2.61 -16.04 1.84
C LEU A 3 -3.67 -17.14 1.69
N PHE A 4 -4.87 -16.98 2.27
CA PHE A 4 -5.89 -18.03 2.18
C PHE A 4 -6.53 -18.15 0.79
N PHE A 5 -6.41 -17.14 -0.07
CA PHE A 5 -6.71 -17.27 -1.50
C PHE A 5 -5.58 -18.00 -2.22
N SER A 6 -4.33 -17.57 -1.98
CA SER A 6 -3.14 -18.03 -2.73
C SER A 6 -2.87 -19.53 -2.64
N VAL A 7 -3.26 -20.18 -1.53
CA VAL A 7 -3.10 -21.64 -1.35
C VAL A 7 -4.18 -22.48 -2.10
N GLY A 8 -5.21 -21.84 -2.64
CA GLY A 8 -6.30 -22.50 -3.36
C GLY A 8 -7.15 -23.47 -2.52
N PRO A 9 -8.04 -24.26 -3.15
CA PRO A 9 -9.02 -25.08 -2.44
C PRO A 9 -8.46 -26.31 -1.72
N LYS A 10 -7.27 -26.80 -2.12
CA LYS A 10 -6.62 -27.97 -1.51
C LYS A 10 -5.50 -27.61 -0.53
N GLY A 11 -4.99 -26.37 -0.58
CA GLY A 11 -3.98 -25.90 0.36
C GLY A 11 -4.58 -25.51 1.71
N ARG A 12 -3.70 -25.19 2.66
CA ARG A 12 -4.07 -24.85 4.04
C ARG A 12 -3.13 -23.78 4.59
N VAL A 13 -3.67 -22.85 5.38
CA VAL A 13 -2.91 -21.85 6.13
C VAL A 13 -3.04 -22.17 7.61
N LEU A 14 -1.90 -22.35 8.29
CA LEU A 14 -1.85 -22.37 9.76
C LEU A 14 -1.53 -20.96 10.25
N SER A 15 -2.43 -20.35 11.01
CA SER A 15 -2.30 -18.97 11.49
C SER A 15 -2.15 -18.96 13.01
N TYR A 16 -0.92 -18.75 13.47
CA TYR A 16 -0.60 -18.60 14.89
C TYR A 16 -0.72 -17.14 15.30
N GLU A 17 -1.36 -16.89 16.44
CA GLU A 17 -1.44 -15.59 17.09
C GLU A 17 -1.43 -15.80 18.61
N ILE A 18 -0.64 -15.02 19.34
CA ILE A 18 -0.53 -15.05 20.80
C ILE A 18 -1.62 -14.20 21.47
N ARG A 19 -2.08 -13.14 20.79
CA ARG A 19 -3.06 -12.18 21.28
C ARG A 19 -4.50 -12.67 21.08
N LYS A 20 -5.19 -13.01 22.17
CA LYS A 20 -6.57 -13.54 22.15
C LYS A 20 -7.58 -12.60 21.47
N ASP A 21 -7.40 -11.29 21.64
CA ASP A 21 -8.19 -10.24 20.98
C ASP A 21 -7.99 -10.26 19.46
N HIS A 22 -6.74 -10.25 19.00
CA HIS A 22 -6.38 -10.35 17.58
C HIS A 22 -6.85 -11.67 16.94
N HIS A 23 -6.59 -12.82 17.58
CA HIS A 23 -7.03 -14.14 17.11
C HIS A 23 -8.56 -14.19 16.91
N ASN A 24 -9.32 -13.61 17.85
CA ASN A 24 -10.77 -13.53 17.75
C ASN A 24 -11.22 -12.57 16.63
N LEU A 25 -10.53 -11.44 16.45
CA LEU A 25 -10.78 -10.51 15.35
C LEU A 25 -10.47 -11.15 13.99
N ALA A 26 -9.36 -11.86 13.83
CA ALA A 26 -8.99 -12.57 12.61
C ALA A 26 -10.05 -13.63 12.23
N LYS A 27 -10.50 -14.43 13.20
CA LYS A 27 -11.59 -15.41 13.01
C LYS A 27 -12.93 -14.76 12.70
N LYS A 28 -13.24 -13.59 13.29
CA LYS A 28 -14.43 -12.79 12.95
C LYS A 28 -14.35 -12.29 11.50
N ASN A 29 -13.23 -11.69 11.10
CA ASN A 29 -13.01 -11.13 9.77
C ASN A 29 -13.09 -12.22 8.69
N TYR A 30 -12.48 -13.40 8.90
CA TYR A 30 -12.59 -14.54 7.98
C TYR A 30 -14.04 -15.04 7.84
N ARG A 31 -14.79 -15.16 8.94
CA ARG A 31 -16.21 -15.52 8.91
C ARG A 31 -17.07 -14.48 8.16
N GLN A 32 -16.85 -13.20 8.43
CA GLN A 32 -17.55 -12.11 7.73
C GLN A 32 -17.22 -12.09 6.23
N TRP A 33 -15.98 -12.41 5.87
CA TRP A 33 -15.58 -12.53 4.47
C TRP A 33 -16.28 -13.70 3.76
N ARG A 34 -16.31 -14.91 4.34
CA ARG A 34 -16.99 -16.06 3.71
C ARG A 34 -18.50 -15.81 3.53
N ALA A 35 -19.15 -15.25 4.56
CA ALA A 35 -20.55 -14.84 4.50
C ALA A 35 -20.85 -13.66 3.54
N ALA A 36 -19.82 -13.02 2.97
CA ALA A 36 -19.96 -12.08 1.85
C ALA A 36 -19.73 -12.77 0.50
N TRP A 37 -18.76 -13.70 0.42
CA TRP A 37 -18.49 -14.53 -0.76
C TRP A 37 -19.70 -15.39 -1.17
N GLU A 38 -20.32 -16.06 -0.19
CA GLU A 38 -21.51 -16.92 -0.32
C GLU A 38 -22.74 -16.20 -0.92
N LYS A 39 -22.73 -14.86 -0.96
CA LYS A 39 -23.80 -14.05 -1.58
C LYS A 39 -23.58 -13.77 -3.06
N GLY A 40 -22.36 -13.97 -3.57
CA GLY A 40 -21.98 -13.70 -4.95
C GLY A 40 -21.55 -14.94 -5.74
N HIS A 41 -21.43 -16.10 -5.10
CA HIS A 41 -20.89 -17.33 -5.69
C HIS A 41 -21.72 -18.55 -5.29
N THR A 42 -21.89 -19.47 -6.24
CA THR A 42 -22.61 -20.74 -6.03
C THR A 42 -21.81 -21.75 -5.19
N GLU A 43 -20.49 -21.57 -5.10
CA GLU A 43 -19.57 -22.47 -4.38
C GLU A 43 -19.15 -21.85 -3.03
N GLU A 44 -19.32 -22.62 -1.95
CA GLU A 44 -18.86 -22.23 -0.61
C GLU A 44 -17.34 -22.05 -0.56
N TRP A 45 -16.86 -21.08 0.23
CA TRP A 45 -15.42 -20.91 0.39
C TRP A 45 -14.81 -22.01 1.29
N PRO A 46 -13.80 -22.76 0.80
CA PRO A 46 -13.20 -23.87 1.53
C PRO A 46 -12.63 -23.40 2.87
N ASN A 47 -12.92 -24.14 3.95
CA ASN A 47 -12.40 -23.82 5.29
C ASN A 47 -10.91 -24.23 5.39
N ASN A 48 -10.06 -23.40 4.79
CA ASN A 48 -8.64 -23.64 4.57
C ASN A 48 -7.71 -22.88 5.53
N VAL A 49 -8.23 -22.30 6.62
CA VAL A 49 -7.44 -21.56 7.62
C VAL A 49 -7.67 -22.10 9.03
N ASP A 50 -6.63 -22.68 9.61
CA ASP A 50 -6.61 -23.09 11.02
C ASP A 50 -6.01 -21.98 11.88
N PHE A 51 -6.85 -21.25 12.61
CA PHE A 51 -6.44 -20.19 13.52
C PHE A 51 -6.15 -20.75 14.93
N ILE A 52 -4.91 -20.61 15.38
CA ILE A 52 -4.34 -21.22 16.59
C ILE A 52 -3.92 -20.11 17.57
N LEU A 53 -4.49 -20.12 18.77
CA LEU A 53 -4.17 -19.17 19.84
C LEU A 53 -2.98 -19.69 20.66
N LYS A 54 -1.75 -19.42 20.19
CA LYS A 54 -0.49 -19.89 20.79
C LYS A 54 0.70 -19.06 20.31
N ASP A 55 1.71 -18.89 21.16
CA ASP A 55 3.01 -18.32 20.76
C ASP A 55 3.75 -19.31 19.85
N ILE A 56 4.07 -18.87 18.62
CA ILE A 56 4.80 -19.66 17.62
C ILE A 56 6.18 -20.13 18.11
N SER A 57 6.86 -19.39 18.99
CA SER A 57 8.14 -19.80 19.59
C SER A 57 8.00 -20.97 20.57
N THR A 58 6.77 -21.34 20.94
CA THR A 58 6.45 -22.52 21.78
C THR A 58 5.78 -23.65 20.98
N ALA A 59 5.63 -23.50 19.66
CA ALA A 59 4.87 -24.41 18.80
C ALA A 59 5.65 -25.63 18.27
N ALA A 60 6.84 -25.91 18.81
CA ALA A 60 7.76 -26.93 18.27
C ALA A 60 7.16 -28.35 18.16
N GLU A 61 6.35 -28.77 19.13
CA GLU A 61 5.67 -30.07 19.08
C GLU A 61 4.59 -30.10 17.98
N ASP A 62 3.82 -29.02 17.84
CA ASP A 62 2.80 -28.87 16.80
C ASP A 62 3.46 -28.94 15.40
N MET A 63 4.56 -28.21 15.24
CA MET A 63 5.35 -28.11 14.01
C MET A 63 5.88 -29.46 13.51
N LYS A 64 6.35 -30.36 14.41
CA LYS A 64 6.85 -31.70 14.03
C LYS A 64 5.87 -32.53 13.21
N SER A 65 4.56 -32.29 13.35
CA SER A 65 3.50 -33.02 12.63
C SER A 65 3.17 -32.45 11.25
N VAL A 66 3.76 -31.31 10.88
CA VAL A 66 3.40 -30.50 9.70
C VAL A 66 4.60 -30.36 8.76
N THR A 67 4.32 -30.27 7.46
CA THR A 67 5.31 -29.89 6.45
C THR A 67 4.81 -28.65 5.71
N LEU A 68 5.59 -27.57 5.74
CA LEU A 68 5.25 -26.24 5.24
C LEU A 68 5.94 -25.96 3.89
N ASP A 69 5.20 -25.48 2.91
CA ASP A 69 5.74 -25.02 1.61
C ASP A 69 6.35 -23.62 1.69
N ALA A 70 5.74 -22.74 2.50
CA ALA A 70 6.21 -21.39 2.75
C ALA A 70 5.80 -20.92 4.15
N ILE A 71 6.53 -19.93 4.67
CA ILE A 71 6.30 -19.28 5.96
C ILE A 71 6.19 -17.77 5.73
N VAL A 72 5.31 -17.11 6.49
CA VAL A 72 5.20 -15.66 6.56
C VAL A 72 5.23 -15.25 8.03
N LEU A 73 6.17 -14.37 8.39
CA LEU A 73 6.30 -13.82 9.73
C LEU A 73 6.02 -12.32 9.71
N ASP A 74 4.94 -11.91 10.38
CA ASP A 74 4.54 -10.53 10.63
C ASP A 74 4.46 -10.35 12.16
N MET A 75 5.60 -10.05 12.77
CA MET A 75 5.77 -10.00 14.23
C MET A 75 7.03 -9.22 14.60
N LEU A 76 7.08 -8.69 15.84
CA LEU A 76 8.20 -7.86 16.31
C LEU A 76 9.54 -8.61 16.41
N ASN A 77 9.51 -9.94 16.63
CA ASN A 77 10.68 -10.77 16.92
C ASN A 77 10.73 -12.07 16.07
N PRO A 78 10.78 -12.00 14.73
CA PRO A 78 10.74 -13.19 13.86
C PRO A 78 11.86 -14.21 14.16
N GLN A 79 13.00 -13.74 14.65
CA GLN A 79 14.14 -14.55 15.10
C GLN A 79 13.82 -15.64 16.14
N SER A 80 12.77 -15.50 16.96
CA SER A 80 12.38 -16.56 17.93
C SER A 80 11.51 -17.65 17.29
N ALA A 81 10.83 -17.35 16.19
CA ALA A 81 10.06 -18.33 15.42
C ALA A 81 10.97 -19.20 14.55
N LEU A 82 12.00 -18.62 13.90
CA LEU A 82 12.82 -19.31 12.90
C LEU A 82 13.36 -20.70 13.32
N PRO A 83 13.93 -20.92 14.52
CA PRO A 83 14.41 -22.25 14.93
C PRO A 83 13.29 -23.28 15.12
N VAL A 84 12.06 -22.82 15.35
CA VAL A 84 10.87 -23.64 15.63
C VAL A 84 10.14 -24.04 14.34
N VAL A 85 10.08 -23.13 13.36
CA VAL A 85 9.41 -23.37 12.08
C VAL A 85 10.31 -23.97 11.00
N TYR A 86 11.64 -23.74 11.09
CA TYR A 86 12.60 -24.29 10.13
C TYR A 86 12.52 -25.83 9.96
N PRO A 87 12.46 -26.66 11.02
CA PRO A 87 12.43 -28.13 10.87
C PRO A 87 11.23 -28.68 10.09
N SER A 88 10.18 -27.86 9.94
CA SER A 88 8.95 -28.19 9.21
C SER A 88 8.90 -27.59 7.81
N LEU A 89 9.82 -26.69 7.45
CA LEU A 89 9.89 -26.09 6.12
C LEU A 89 10.49 -27.09 5.13
N LYS A 90 9.88 -27.23 3.95
CA LYS A 90 10.44 -28.05 2.86
C LYS A 90 11.79 -27.48 2.41
N GLN A 91 12.68 -28.34 1.92
CA GLN A 91 13.91 -27.89 1.27
C GLN A 91 13.56 -27.04 0.04
N GLY A 92 14.06 -25.79 0.00
CA GLY A 92 13.68 -24.80 -1.01
C GLY A 92 12.37 -24.04 -0.71
N GLY A 93 11.74 -24.27 0.45
CA GLY A 93 10.60 -23.48 0.92
C GLY A 93 11.02 -22.05 1.31
N VAL A 94 10.11 -21.09 1.10
CA VAL A 94 10.40 -19.66 1.26
C VAL A 94 9.91 -19.15 2.61
N CYS A 95 10.72 -18.34 3.30
CA CYS A 95 10.30 -17.59 4.49
C CYS A 95 10.28 -16.09 4.19
N ALA A 96 9.08 -15.51 4.06
CA ALA A 96 8.89 -14.06 3.97
C ALA A 96 8.77 -13.46 5.38
N VAL A 97 9.34 -12.29 5.60
CA VAL A 97 9.32 -11.60 6.90
C VAL A 97 9.03 -10.12 6.68
N TYR A 98 8.06 -9.57 7.41
CA TYR A 98 7.71 -8.16 7.41
C TYR A 98 8.32 -7.47 8.64
N LEU A 99 9.05 -6.38 8.43
CA LEU A 99 9.76 -5.62 9.47
C LEU A 99 9.78 -4.13 9.11
N ALA A 100 9.27 -3.29 10.00
CA ALA A 100 9.15 -1.84 9.78
C ALA A 100 10.48 -1.07 9.87
N ASN A 101 11.56 -1.67 10.40
CA ASN A 101 12.85 -1.00 10.60
C ASN A 101 14.01 -1.84 10.05
N ILE A 102 14.93 -1.20 9.31
CA ILE A 102 16.14 -1.84 8.77
C ILE A 102 17.05 -2.43 9.86
N THR A 103 17.02 -1.87 11.08
CA THR A 103 17.74 -2.42 12.25
C THR A 103 17.25 -3.82 12.63
N GLN A 104 15.93 -4.06 12.59
CA GLN A 104 15.37 -5.39 12.85
C GLN A 104 15.80 -6.41 11.78
N VAL A 105 16.00 -5.96 10.53
CA VAL A 105 16.51 -6.81 9.45
C VAL A 105 17.97 -7.20 9.71
N ILE A 106 18.79 -6.26 10.19
CA ILE A 106 20.18 -6.52 10.59
C ILE A 106 20.22 -7.53 11.76
N ASP A 107 19.42 -7.31 12.81
CA ASP A 107 19.32 -8.22 13.96
C ASP A 107 18.86 -9.63 13.57
N LEU A 108 17.93 -9.74 12.62
CA LEU A 108 17.45 -11.02 12.09
C LEU A 108 18.55 -11.77 11.34
N LEU A 109 19.29 -11.09 10.46
CA LEU A 109 20.39 -11.68 9.69
C LEU A 109 21.56 -12.10 10.59
N ASP A 110 21.92 -11.28 11.57
CA ASP A 110 22.96 -11.66 12.53
C ASP A 110 22.56 -12.88 13.37
N ARG A 111 21.28 -12.97 13.79
CA ARG A 111 20.79 -14.16 14.51
C ARG A 111 20.75 -15.41 13.64
N ILE A 112 20.34 -15.31 12.37
CA ILE A 112 20.43 -16.42 11.40
C ILE A 112 21.87 -16.94 11.32
N ARG A 113 22.84 -16.03 11.16
CA ARG A 113 24.28 -16.32 11.13
C ARG A 113 24.78 -16.95 12.43
N THR A 114 24.45 -16.35 13.58
CA THR A 114 24.93 -16.74 14.91
C THR A 114 24.39 -18.09 15.35
N TYR A 115 23.09 -18.36 15.12
CA TYR A 115 22.48 -19.68 15.38
C TYR A 115 22.76 -20.71 14.27
N LYS A 116 23.49 -20.33 13.20
CA LYS A 116 23.80 -21.16 12.03
C LYS A 116 22.57 -21.80 11.39
N LEU A 117 21.46 -21.07 11.35
CA LEU A 117 20.24 -21.53 10.68
C LEU A 117 20.49 -21.56 9.16
N PRO A 118 20.06 -22.61 8.44
CA PRO A 118 20.31 -22.75 7.01
C PRO A 118 19.33 -21.92 6.15
N PHE A 119 19.08 -20.67 6.55
CA PHE A 119 18.37 -19.68 5.74
C PHE A 119 19.39 -18.84 4.96
N MET A 120 19.11 -18.63 3.67
CA MET A 120 19.82 -17.67 2.82
C MET A 120 18.90 -16.47 2.57
N CYS A 121 19.40 -15.25 2.80
CA CYS A 121 18.66 -14.04 2.45
C CYS A 121 18.82 -13.76 0.95
N GLU A 122 17.79 -14.02 0.15
CA GLU A 122 17.83 -13.74 -1.29
C GLU A 122 17.64 -12.26 -1.61
N LYS A 123 16.67 -11.60 -0.95
CA LYS A 123 16.23 -10.24 -1.26
C LYS A 123 15.71 -9.53 -0.02
N ILE A 124 15.98 -8.23 0.07
CA ILE A 124 15.31 -7.27 0.95
C ILE A 124 14.68 -6.25 0.01
N ILE A 125 13.39 -5.93 0.20
CA ILE A 125 12.62 -5.08 -0.71
C ILE A 125 11.76 -4.13 0.11
N GLU A 126 11.91 -2.83 -0.13
CA GLU A 126 10.95 -1.79 0.24
C GLU A 126 10.03 -1.56 -0.97
N VAL A 127 8.72 -1.38 -0.74
CA VAL A 127 7.74 -1.10 -1.81
C VAL A 127 7.00 0.18 -1.48
N THR A 128 7.25 1.23 -2.26
CA THR A 128 6.58 2.53 -2.12
C THR A 128 5.50 2.71 -3.19
N TYR A 129 4.32 3.14 -2.76
CA TYR A 129 3.22 3.52 -3.63
C TYR A 129 3.08 5.04 -3.64
N ARG A 130 2.91 5.64 -4.82
CA ARG A 130 2.71 7.09 -4.96
C ARG A 130 1.45 7.37 -5.75
N ASN A 131 0.45 7.94 -5.08
CA ASN A 131 -0.81 8.31 -5.70
C ASN A 131 -0.64 9.59 -6.52
N TRP A 132 -1.26 9.63 -7.70
CA TRP A 132 -1.26 10.79 -8.60
C TRP A 132 -2.70 11.28 -8.83
N LEU A 133 -2.88 12.58 -8.76
CA LEU A 133 -4.08 13.28 -9.19
C LEU A 133 -3.90 13.71 -10.64
N VAL A 134 -4.75 13.19 -11.53
CA VAL A 134 -4.79 13.55 -12.96
C VAL A 134 -6.18 14.12 -13.25
N LEU A 135 -6.22 15.36 -13.73
CA LEU A 135 -7.46 16.11 -14.00
C LEU A 135 -7.37 16.82 -15.36
N PRO A 136 -8.47 16.94 -16.11
CA PRO A 136 -8.50 17.78 -17.30
C PRO A 136 -8.27 19.25 -16.92
N ALA A 137 -7.34 19.90 -17.60
CA ALA A 137 -7.05 21.32 -17.44
C ALA A 137 -8.17 22.13 -18.09
N LYS A 138 -8.79 23.03 -17.33
CA LYS A 138 -9.72 24.01 -17.88
C LYS A 138 -8.94 25.05 -18.68
N MET A 139 -8.89 24.90 -20.00
CA MET A 139 -8.38 25.94 -20.89
C MET A 139 -9.26 27.19 -20.73
N LYS A 140 -8.68 28.29 -20.26
CA LYS A 140 -9.25 29.62 -20.54
C LYS A 140 -8.93 29.94 -21.99
N HIS A 141 -9.93 30.39 -22.76
CA HIS A 141 -9.67 30.90 -24.11
C HIS A 141 -8.83 32.18 -24.00
N CYS A 142 -7.53 32.08 -24.30
CA CYS A 142 -6.69 33.24 -24.49
C CYS A 142 -7.15 33.98 -25.74
N LYS A 143 -7.95 35.04 -25.58
CA LYS A 143 -7.96 36.13 -26.55
C LYS A 143 -6.51 36.64 -26.62
N SER A 144 -5.94 36.69 -27.81
CA SER A 144 -4.52 37.02 -28.00
C SER A 144 -4.27 38.48 -27.66
N SER A 145 -3.70 38.75 -26.47
CA SER A 145 -3.12 40.04 -26.15
C SER A 145 -2.03 40.38 -27.18
N PRO A 146 -1.99 41.60 -27.72
CA PRO A 146 -0.85 42.06 -28.51
C PRO A 146 0.45 41.97 -27.69
N MET A 147 1.55 41.76 -28.39
CA MET A 147 2.90 41.80 -27.82
C MET A 147 3.15 43.20 -27.21
N VAL A 148 3.44 43.23 -25.91
CA VAL A 148 3.96 44.42 -25.22
C VAL A 148 5.47 44.22 -25.06
N GLU A 149 6.24 45.23 -25.46
CA GLU A 149 7.71 45.16 -25.51
C GLU A 149 8.34 45.30 -24.12
N THR A 150 9.54 44.75 -23.96
CA THR A 150 10.26 44.73 -22.68
C THR A 150 11.03 46.03 -22.47
N GLU A 151 10.79 46.72 -21.35
CA GLU A 151 11.75 47.66 -20.74
C GLU A 151 12.08 47.23 -19.30
N GLU A 152 13.22 47.66 -18.78
CA GLU A 152 13.95 47.02 -17.68
C GLU A 152 13.97 47.80 -16.35
N ASN A 153 14.46 47.13 -15.28
CA ASN A 153 15.00 47.66 -14.01
C ASN A 153 13.97 48.17 -12.96
N HIS A 154 14.17 48.17 -11.63
CA HIS A 154 15.35 48.00 -10.73
C HIS A 154 15.00 47.27 -9.39
N GLU A 155 15.99 47.04 -8.53
CA GLU A 155 16.01 46.29 -7.24
C GLU A 155 15.39 47.02 -6.00
N GLU A 156 15.01 46.39 -4.86
CA GLU A 156 14.53 45.02 -4.57
C GLU A 156 13.66 44.92 -3.25
N PRO A 157 14.13 44.81 -1.96
CA PRO A 157 13.31 44.26 -0.84
C PRO A 157 13.35 45.08 0.50
N PRO A 158 13.02 44.55 1.72
CA PRO A 158 11.94 43.63 2.17
C PRO A 158 11.13 44.18 3.39
N GLN A 159 10.00 43.54 3.76
CA GLN A 159 9.65 43.29 5.19
C GLN A 159 8.53 42.23 5.40
N LYS A 160 8.22 41.89 6.67
CA LYS A 160 7.43 40.71 7.11
C LYS A 160 6.12 41.14 7.81
N GLU A 161 5.09 40.29 7.82
CA GLU A 161 4.65 39.58 9.04
C GLU A 161 3.58 38.48 8.79
N TYR A 162 3.13 37.81 9.86
CA TYR A 162 2.29 36.59 9.84
C TYR A 162 0.80 36.87 9.63
N GLY A 163 0.10 35.93 8.98
CA GLY A 163 -1.36 35.84 8.95
C GLY A 163 -1.81 34.43 8.56
N ASP A 164 -2.48 33.72 9.47
CA ASP A 164 -2.96 32.35 9.26
C ASP A 164 -4.32 32.36 8.54
N ILE A 165 -4.45 31.62 7.43
CA ILE A 165 -5.68 31.59 6.60
C ILE A 165 -6.00 30.17 6.16
N HIS A 166 -7.15 29.68 6.61
CA HIS A 166 -7.79 28.45 6.16
C HIS A 166 -8.35 28.64 4.74
N ILE A 167 -7.71 28.03 3.73
CA ILE A 167 -8.14 28.14 2.33
C ILE A 167 -9.01 26.95 1.92
N GLN A 168 -10.19 27.28 1.38
CA GLN A 168 -11.13 26.34 0.78
C GLN A 168 -10.85 26.29 -0.72
N ASP A 169 -10.42 25.13 -1.25
CA ASP A 169 -9.85 24.98 -2.60
C ASP A 169 -10.89 25.16 -3.75
N GLN A 170 -11.29 26.41 -3.99
CA GLN A 170 -11.98 26.86 -5.20
C GLN A 170 -11.27 28.09 -5.78
N VAL A 171 -10.33 27.87 -6.70
CA VAL A 171 -9.71 28.95 -7.48
C VAL A 171 -10.69 29.40 -8.57
N VAL A 172 -11.70 30.16 -8.17
CA VAL A 172 -12.52 30.99 -9.05
C VAL A 172 -11.76 32.29 -9.29
N LEU A 173 -11.67 32.72 -10.54
CA LEU A 173 -11.22 34.07 -10.89
C LEU A 173 -12.40 34.84 -11.47
N GLN A 174 -12.40 36.13 -11.17
CA GLN A 174 -13.58 36.98 -11.06
C GLN A 174 -14.46 37.06 -12.31
N GLU A 175 -15.77 37.19 -12.08
CA GLU A 175 -16.78 37.34 -13.11
C GLU A 175 -16.71 38.71 -13.80
N SER A 176 -16.95 38.71 -15.10
CA SER A 176 -17.32 39.88 -15.91
C SER A 176 -18.28 39.40 -17.00
N GLU A 177 -19.39 40.10 -17.19
CA GLU A 177 -20.46 39.72 -18.11
C GLU A 177 -19.96 39.56 -19.55
N CYS A 178 -20.61 38.67 -20.32
CA CYS A 178 -20.36 38.49 -21.75
C CYS A 178 -21.69 38.42 -22.49
N ASP A 179 -21.94 39.43 -23.34
CA ASP A 179 -23.05 39.39 -24.30
C ASP A 179 -22.87 38.27 -25.34
N GLU A 180 -23.99 37.69 -25.76
CA GLU A 180 -24.01 36.64 -26.78
C GLU A 180 -23.69 37.20 -28.17
N SER A 181 -22.82 36.51 -28.92
CA SER A 181 -22.82 36.57 -30.38
C SER A 181 -22.32 35.25 -30.96
N HIS A 182 -23.14 34.65 -31.84
CA HIS A 182 -22.83 33.39 -32.52
C HIS A 182 -22.02 33.61 -33.80
N SER A 183 -21.13 32.67 -34.10
CA SER A 183 -20.68 32.37 -35.46
C SER A 183 -20.26 30.90 -35.52
N ASP A 184 -20.94 30.11 -36.35
CA ASP A 184 -20.62 28.69 -36.56
C ASP A 184 -19.42 28.52 -37.51
N ASP A 185 -18.52 27.58 -37.22
CA ASP A 185 -17.67 26.91 -38.22
C ASP A 185 -17.22 25.55 -37.67
N ASP A 186 -17.47 24.46 -38.40
CA ASP A 186 -17.43 23.07 -37.89
C ASP A 186 -16.18 22.30 -38.36
N GLU A 187 -14.98 22.75 -37.97
CA GLU A 187 -13.78 21.90 -38.00
C GLU A 187 -13.61 21.17 -36.66
N LYS A 188 -13.96 19.87 -36.64
CA LYS A 188 -13.61 18.95 -35.53
C LYS A 188 -12.13 18.56 -35.57
N ALA A 189 -11.27 19.56 -35.39
CA ALA A 189 -9.93 19.33 -34.85
C ALA A 189 -10.08 18.51 -33.56
N ASN A 190 -9.43 17.35 -33.50
CA ASN A 190 -9.55 16.43 -32.37
C ASN A 190 -8.73 16.95 -31.19
N CYS A 191 -9.23 18.02 -30.58
CA CYS A 191 -8.52 18.88 -29.65
C CYS A 191 -8.34 18.15 -28.31
N SER A 192 -7.21 17.45 -28.20
CA SER A 192 -6.85 16.67 -27.01
C SER A 192 -6.88 17.58 -25.79
N VAL A 193 -7.85 17.34 -24.89
CA VAL A 193 -8.01 18.12 -23.66
C VAL A 193 -6.70 18.04 -22.86
N PRO A 194 -6.01 19.15 -22.60
CA PRO A 194 -4.77 19.10 -21.82
C PRO A 194 -5.07 18.59 -20.40
N TYR A 195 -4.15 17.85 -19.80
CA TYR A 195 -4.31 17.31 -18.43
C TYR A 195 -3.26 17.90 -17.49
N ILE A 196 -3.67 18.22 -16.26
CA ILE A 196 -2.78 18.48 -15.14
C ILE A 196 -2.58 17.16 -14.40
N ALA A 197 -1.35 16.66 -14.37
CA ALA A 197 -0.94 15.52 -13.56
C ALA A 197 0.00 16.00 -12.45
N ARG A 198 -0.34 15.72 -11.19
CA ARG A 198 0.53 15.98 -10.02
C ARG A 198 0.45 14.84 -9.01
N PRO A 199 1.48 14.61 -8.19
CA PRO A 199 1.34 13.75 -7.02
C PRO A 199 0.18 14.22 -6.13
N SER A 200 -0.59 13.29 -5.60
CA SER A 200 -1.60 13.56 -4.58
C SER A 200 -0.99 14.23 -3.36
N TYR A 201 -1.76 15.12 -2.72
CA TYR A 201 -1.35 15.87 -1.53
C TYR A 201 -1.30 14.98 -0.28
N TRP A 202 -2.24 14.04 -0.17
CA TRP A 202 -2.08 12.85 0.67
C TRP A 202 -1.25 11.80 -0.06
N GLN A 203 -0.22 11.28 0.61
CA GLN A 203 0.54 10.10 0.22
C GLN A 203 0.56 9.15 1.42
N GLU A 204 0.55 7.85 1.16
CA GLU A 204 0.74 6.84 2.21
C GLU A 204 2.24 6.79 2.57
N GLY A 205 2.55 6.66 3.86
CA GLY A 205 3.92 6.61 4.36
C GLY A 205 4.56 5.23 4.23
N HIS A 206 5.81 5.12 4.69
CA HIS A 206 6.45 3.83 4.91
C HIS A 206 5.60 2.99 5.88
N SER A 207 5.50 1.68 5.62
CA SER A 207 4.76 0.68 6.42
C SER A 207 5.70 -0.40 6.95
#